data_AF-A0A5C0YKJ7-F1
#
_entry.id   AF-A0A5C0YKJ7-F1
#
_cell.length_a   1.000
_cell.length_b   1.000
_cell.length_c   1.000
_cell.angle_alpha   90.00
_cell.angle_beta   90.00
_cell.angle_gamma   90.00
#
_symmetry.space_group_name_H-M   'P 1'
#
loop_
_entity.id
_entity.type
_entity.pdbx_description
1 polymer ?
#
loop_
_entity_poly.entity_id
_entity_poly.type
_entity_poly.pdbx_seq_one_letter_code
_entity_poly.pdbx_strand_id
1 'polypeptide(L)'
;MISATKTFFISFIFGFILFPYFIKLLKKISKDGQPIRSYGPESHLITKKNIPPMGGIIILTSALLPILLWTQLTPEISLLVFITLFFALLGFIDDYLKLKTNHHRGLSAKTKILIQFVVTLVCMFILKLQSAEGFTKISLFREVAIDLGYLYLPFAAFVIVGSSNAVNLTDGLDGLAATQAITSFAFLGLIAYITQTDVNITLFCIAFIGAILSFLWFNTHPAKIFMGDVGSLSIGAALGLTSVLIKKEMLFAVIGIIFVIETLSVIIQVSYFKYTKFRYGAGRRIFLMTPIHHHFEKKGWSENTIVIKFWIISIACSIFALTFLL
;
A
#
# COMPACT_ATOMS: atom_id res chain seq x y z
N MET A 1 22.71 -16.77 -6.80
CA MET A 1 21.51 -15.95 -7.08
C MET A 1 20.27 -16.78 -6.74
N ILE A 2 19.38 -16.32 -5.87
CA ILE A 2 18.14 -17.03 -5.54
C ILE A 2 17.17 -16.99 -6.72
N SER A 3 16.47 -18.09 -7.00
CA SER A 3 15.44 -18.08 -8.04
C SER A 3 14.18 -17.38 -7.57
N ALA A 4 13.41 -16.82 -8.51
CA ALA A 4 12.08 -16.27 -8.26
C ALA A 4 11.18 -17.24 -7.48
N THR A 5 11.18 -18.52 -7.87
CA THR A 5 10.44 -19.59 -7.20
C THR A 5 10.84 -19.74 -5.74
N LYS A 6 12.14 -19.79 -5.43
CA LYS A 6 12.62 -19.89 -4.04
C LYS A 6 12.24 -18.66 -3.23
N THR A 7 12.39 -17.47 -3.82
CA THR A 7 12.01 -16.20 -3.18
C THR A 7 10.53 -16.19 -2.80
N PHE A 8 9.65 -16.56 -3.73
CA PHE A 8 8.21 -16.67 -3.49
C PHE A 8 7.87 -17.64 -2.35
N PHE A 9 8.34 -18.89 -2.45
CA PHE A 9 7.96 -19.93 -1.48
C PHE A 9 8.54 -19.66 -0.10
N ILE A 10 9.75 -19.10 0.01
CA ILE A 10 10.31 -18.73 1.31
C ILE A 10 9.45 -17.63 1.95
N SER A 11 9.12 -16.56 1.23
CA SER A 11 8.25 -15.50 1.76
C SER A 11 6.87 -16.04 2.14
N PHE A 12 6.25 -16.87 1.29
CA PHE A 12 4.93 -17.43 1.56
C PHE A 12 4.92 -18.38 2.77
N ILE A 13 5.82 -19.38 2.79
CA ILE A 13 5.86 -20.40 3.83
C ILE A 13 6.25 -19.78 5.17
N PHE A 14 7.22 -18.86 5.19
CA PHE A 14 7.65 -18.19 6.40
C PHE A 14 6.49 -17.42 7.05
N GLY A 15 5.76 -16.62 6.28
CA GLY A 15 4.58 -15.92 6.78
C GLY A 15 3.47 -16.89 7.21
N PHE A 16 3.18 -17.92 6.41
CA PHE A 16 2.14 -18.90 6.69
C PHE A 16 2.36 -19.64 8.02
N ILE A 17 3.61 -19.98 8.33
CA ILE A 17 3.99 -20.61 9.60
C ILE A 17 3.88 -19.61 10.76
N LEU A 18 4.35 -18.36 10.59
CA LEU A 18 4.43 -17.40 11.69
C LEU A 18 3.08 -16.77 12.08
N PHE A 19 2.19 -16.53 11.12
CA PHE A 19 0.91 -15.84 11.38
C PHE A 19 0.09 -16.48 12.51
N PRO A 20 -0.13 -17.81 12.59
CA PRO A 20 -0.87 -18.43 13.69
C PRO A 20 -0.29 -18.13 15.08
N TYR A 21 1.04 -18.13 15.24
CA TYR A 21 1.70 -17.81 16.50
C TYR A 21 1.59 -16.32 16.81
N PHE A 22 1.79 -15.48 15.79
CA PHE A 22 1.72 -14.04 15.93
C PHE A 22 0.31 -13.55 16.29
N ILE A 23 -0.73 -14.13 15.68
CA ILE A 23 -2.13 -13.85 16.02
C ILE A 23 -2.41 -14.20 17.49
N LYS A 24 -1.92 -15.34 17.98
CA LYS A 24 -2.06 -15.72 19.39
C LYS A 24 -1.34 -14.74 20.33
N LEU A 25 -0.15 -14.28 19.94
CA LEU A 25 0.61 -13.28 20.71
C LEU A 25 -0.14 -11.95 20.76
N LEU A 26 -0.57 -11.43 19.60
CA LEU A 26 -1.26 -10.15 19.54
C LEU A 26 -2.59 -10.17 20.28
N LYS A 27 -3.37 -11.27 20.23
CA LYS A 27 -4.59 -11.39 21.04
C LYS A 27 -4.34 -11.30 22.55
N LYS A 28 -3.13 -11.63 23.03
CA LYS A 28 -2.75 -11.41 24.44
C LYS A 28 -2.41 -9.95 24.74
N ILE A 29 -1.81 -9.24 23.78
CA ILE A 29 -1.36 -7.85 23.91
C ILE A 29 -2.51 -6.86 23.69
N SER A 30 -3.33 -7.09 22.66
CA SER A 30 -4.48 -6.29 22.27
C SER A 30 -5.79 -7.05 22.55
N LYS A 31 -6.18 -7.15 23.83
CA LYS A 31 -7.38 -7.90 24.25
C LYS A 31 -8.66 -7.40 23.57
N ASP A 32 -8.78 -6.09 23.40
CA ASP A 32 -9.94 -5.44 22.78
C ASP A 32 -9.83 -5.34 21.24
N GLY A 33 -8.73 -5.83 20.65
CA GLY A 33 -8.43 -5.70 19.23
C GLY A 33 -8.11 -4.26 18.80
N GLN A 34 -8.34 -3.96 17.53
CA GLN A 34 -8.16 -2.61 16.99
C GLN A 34 -9.30 -1.66 17.43
N PRO A 35 -9.01 -0.45 17.93
CA PRO A 35 -10.03 0.55 18.22
C PRO A 35 -10.83 0.95 16.96
N ILE A 36 -12.13 0.63 16.94
CA ILE A 36 -13.01 0.88 15.79
C ILE A 36 -13.65 2.27 15.90
N ARG A 37 -13.78 2.98 14.76
CA ARG A 37 -14.40 4.31 14.71
C ARG A 37 -15.92 4.21 14.84
N SER A 38 -16.51 5.02 15.71
CA SER A 38 -17.98 5.06 15.92
C SER A 38 -18.76 5.61 14.72
N TYR A 39 -18.12 6.38 13.84
CA TYR A 39 -18.70 6.93 12.62
C TYR A 39 -18.43 6.07 11.38
N GLY A 40 -17.92 4.84 11.55
CA GLY A 40 -17.75 3.81 10.51
C GLY A 40 -19.05 3.10 10.13
N PRO A 41 -19.02 2.07 9.25
CA PRO A 41 -20.15 1.16 9.09
C PRO A 41 -20.51 0.50 10.43
N GLU A 42 -21.80 0.50 10.79
CA GLU A 42 -22.26 -0.02 12.10
C GLU A 42 -21.98 -1.52 12.26
N SER A 43 -22.03 -2.27 11.17
CA SER A 43 -21.68 -3.70 11.14
C SER A 43 -20.27 -3.95 11.68
N HIS A 44 -19.30 -3.07 11.38
CA HIS A 44 -17.90 -3.24 11.78
C HIS A 44 -17.74 -3.22 13.30
N LEU A 45 -18.56 -2.48 14.05
CA LEU A 45 -18.52 -2.46 15.51
C LEU A 45 -18.76 -3.84 16.14
N ILE A 46 -19.46 -4.71 15.41
CA ILE A 46 -19.82 -6.06 15.85
C ILE A 46 -18.88 -7.08 15.19
N THR A 47 -18.77 -7.05 13.87
CA THR A 47 -18.07 -8.09 13.09
C THR A 47 -16.56 -8.02 13.19
N LYS A 48 -16.00 -6.82 13.44
CA LYS A 48 -14.55 -6.59 13.47
C LYS A 48 -13.96 -6.49 14.88
N LYS A 49 -14.77 -6.80 15.90
CA LYS A 49 -14.36 -6.78 17.31
C LYS A 49 -13.32 -7.86 17.60
N ASN A 50 -12.33 -7.56 18.45
CA ASN A 50 -11.27 -8.49 18.89
C ASN A 50 -10.31 -9.00 17.79
N ILE A 51 -10.31 -8.38 16.61
CA ILE A 51 -9.32 -8.68 15.58
C ILE A 51 -8.07 -7.83 15.86
N PRO A 52 -6.89 -8.46 16.06
CA PRO A 52 -5.67 -7.72 16.35
C PRO A 52 -5.12 -7.01 15.10
N PRO A 53 -4.56 -5.79 15.24
CA PRO A 53 -3.87 -5.08 14.15
C PRO A 53 -2.43 -5.56 13.96
N MET A 54 -1.66 -4.87 13.11
CA MET A 54 -0.20 -5.02 12.95
C MET A 54 0.27 -6.31 12.26
N GLY A 55 -0.59 -6.99 11.50
CA GLY A 55 -0.20 -8.11 10.63
C GLY A 55 0.90 -7.76 9.62
N GLY A 56 1.03 -6.46 9.29
CA GLY A 56 2.13 -5.93 8.48
C GLY A 56 3.52 -6.30 8.96
N ILE A 57 3.74 -6.52 10.26
CA ILE A 57 5.05 -6.96 10.79
C ILE A 57 5.45 -8.30 10.20
N ILE A 58 4.51 -9.25 10.11
CA ILE A 58 4.79 -10.57 9.54
C ILE A 58 4.91 -10.48 8.02
N ILE A 59 4.09 -9.65 7.36
CA ILE A 59 4.23 -9.42 5.91
C ILE A 59 5.66 -8.94 5.60
N LEU A 60 6.14 -7.93 6.32
CA LEU A 60 7.43 -7.31 6.06
C LEU A 60 8.61 -8.23 6.39
N THR A 61 8.57 -8.93 7.52
CA THR A 61 9.63 -9.89 7.85
C THR A 61 9.66 -11.03 6.83
N SER A 62 8.51 -11.52 6.39
CA SER A 62 8.39 -12.56 5.35
C SER A 62 8.90 -12.11 3.99
N ALA A 63 8.63 -10.86 3.60
CA ALA A 63 9.06 -10.31 2.31
C ALA A 63 10.55 -9.93 2.32
N LEU A 64 11.03 -9.27 3.38
CA LEU A 64 12.38 -8.69 3.41
C LEU A 64 13.46 -9.71 3.78
N LEU A 65 13.14 -10.77 4.53
CA LEU A 65 14.12 -11.80 4.90
C LEU A 65 14.83 -12.42 3.69
N PRO A 66 14.12 -12.96 2.67
CA PRO A 66 14.81 -13.51 1.51
C PRO A 66 15.57 -12.47 0.69
N ILE A 67 15.11 -11.22 0.69
CA ILE A 67 15.77 -10.12 -0.01
C ILE A 67 17.12 -9.80 0.65
N LEU A 68 17.13 -9.63 1.97
CA LEU A 68 18.34 -9.32 2.73
C LEU A 68 19.37 -10.45 2.70
N LEU A 69 18.93 -11.71 2.63
CA LEU A 69 19.82 -12.86 2.66
C LEU A 69 20.37 -13.25 1.28
N TRP A 70 19.58 -13.08 0.21
CA TRP A 70 19.90 -13.72 -1.07
C TRP A 70 19.80 -12.84 -2.33
N THR A 71 19.31 -11.60 -2.23
CA THR A 71 19.41 -10.64 -3.34
C THR A 71 20.58 -9.69 -3.17
N GLN A 72 21.09 -9.19 -4.28
CA GLN A 72 22.15 -8.19 -4.27
C GLN A 72 21.56 -6.84 -3.82
N LEU A 73 22.18 -6.22 -2.82
CA LEU A 73 21.78 -4.92 -2.30
C LEU A 73 22.35 -3.80 -3.18
N THR A 74 21.79 -3.61 -4.37
CA THR A 74 22.04 -2.43 -5.20
C THR A 74 21.56 -1.16 -4.48
N PRO A 75 22.00 0.06 -4.88
CA PRO A 75 21.48 1.30 -4.32
C PRO A 75 19.95 1.38 -4.35
N GLU A 76 19.33 0.91 -5.43
CA GLU A 76 17.88 0.88 -5.65
C GLU A 76 17.18 -0.08 -4.68
N ILE A 77 17.72 -1.30 -4.50
CA ILE A 77 17.17 -2.29 -3.57
C ILE A 77 17.38 -1.86 -2.12
N SER A 78 18.54 -1.29 -1.81
CA SER A 78 18.84 -0.73 -0.48
C SER A 78 17.85 0.38 -0.14
N LEU A 79 17.54 1.24 -1.11
CA LEU A 79 16.54 2.29 -0.95
C LEU A 79 15.12 1.72 -0.79
N LEU A 80 14.75 0.69 -1.57
CA LEU A 80 13.47 -0.02 -1.43
C LEU A 80 13.29 -0.57 -0.02
N VAL A 81 14.30 -1.27 0.49
CA VAL A 81 14.30 -1.82 1.85
C VAL A 81 14.20 -0.69 2.88
N PHE A 82 15.01 0.36 2.74
CA PHE A 82 15.02 1.50 3.66
C PHE A 82 13.66 2.21 3.72
N ILE A 83 13.11 2.62 2.59
CA ILE A 83 11.81 3.32 2.52
C ILE A 83 10.70 2.42 3.05
N THR A 84 10.70 1.14 2.69
CA THR A 84 9.72 0.17 3.21
C THR A 84 9.77 0.09 4.73
N LEU A 85 10.96 -0.10 5.32
CA LEU A 85 11.14 -0.18 6.77
C LEU A 85 10.83 1.15 7.48
N PHE A 86 11.17 2.28 6.87
CA PHE A 86 10.86 3.60 7.42
C PHE A 86 9.35 3.83 7.53
N PHE A 87 8.59 3.56 6.46
CA PHE A 87 7.14 3.67 6.48
C PHE A 87 6.49 2.64 7.41
N ALA A 88 7.07 1.44 7.51
CA ALA A 88 6.65 0.44 8.48
C ALA A 88 6.84 0.91 9.92
N LEU A 89 7.97 1.57 10.23
CA LEU A 89 8.25 2.13 11.54
C LEU A 89 7.26 3.24 11.89
N LEU A 90 6.96 4.15 10.95
CA LEU A 90 5.94 5.16 11.16
C LEU A 90 4.56 4.54 11.39
N GLY A 91 4.19 3.50 10.63
CA GLY A 91 2.96 2.76 10.83
C GLY A 91 2.92 2.03 12.17
N PHE A 92 4.04 1.47 12.61
CA PHE A 92 4.18 0.82 13.91
C PHE A 92 3.97 1.79 15.05
N ILE A 93 4.62 2.97 14.99
CA ILE A 93 4.43 4.03 15.98
C ILE A 93 2.95 4.43 16.02
N ASP A 94 2.31 4.58 14.87
CA ASP A 94 0.90 4.96 14.79
C ASP A 94 -0.05 3.91 15.42
N ASP A 95 0.11 2.65 15.05
CA ASP A 95 -0.70 1.55 15.58
C ASP A 95 -0.45 1.34 17.07
N TYR A 96 0.81 1.43 17.51
CA TYR A 96 1.16 1.34 18.91
C TYR A 96 0.51 2.47 19.74
N LEU A 97 0.50 3.70 19.24
CA LEU A 97 -0.17 4.82 19.91
C LEU A 97 -1.69 4.61 20.01
N LYS A 98 -2.33 4.11 18.95
CA LYS A 98 -3.78 3.78 18.96
C LYS A 98 -4.10 2.73 20.03
N LEU A 99 -3.28 1.68 20.12
CA LEU A 99 -3.44 0.62 21.11
C LEU A 99 -3.17 1.12 22.54
N LYS A 100 -2.08 1.87 22.74
CA LYS A 100 -1.72 2.39 24.07
C LYS A 100 -2.76 3.35 24.64
N THR A 101 -3.39 4.14 23.79
CA THR A 101 -4.40 5.13 24.19
C THR A 101 -5.83 4.59 24.18
N ASN A 102 -6.06 3.35 23.72
CA ASN A 102 -7.39 2.78 23.46
C ASN A 102 -8.29 3.74 22.65
N HIS A 103 -7.67 4.51 21.75
CA HIS A 103 -8.35 5.49 20.92
C HIS A 103 -7.94 5.32 19.45
N HIS A 104 -8.88 5.63 18.55
CA HIS A 104 -8.64 5.55 17.10
C HIS A 104 -7.66 6.63 16.59
N ARG A 105 -7.18 7.53 17.46
CA ARG A 105 -6.27 8.61 17.11
C ARG A 105 -4.83 8.17 17.38
N GLY A 106 -4.05 8.02 16.31
CA GLY A 106 -2.60 7.91 16.39
C GLY A 106 -1.92 9.27 16.22
N LEU A 107 -0.80 9.28 15.50
CA LEU A 107 -0.10 10.46 15.01
C LEU A 107 -1.03 11.39 14.22
N SER A 108 -0.79 12.69 14.34
CA SER A 108 -1.45 13.69 13.52
C SER A 108 -1.19 13.41 12.04
N ALA A 109 -2.25 13.38 11.23
CA ALA A 109 -2.14 13.14 9.79
C ALA A 109 -1.20 14.14 9.10
N LYS A 110 -1.20 15.40 9.53
CA LYS A 110 -0.30 16.44 8.99
C LYS A 110 1.17 16.12 9.29
N THR A 111 1.46 15.73 10.53
CA THR A 111 2.82 15.36 10.97
C THR A 111 3.30 14.11 10.25
N LYS A 112 2.43 13.09 10.14
CA LYS A 112 2.73 11.84 9.44
C LYS A 112 3.10 12.11 7.98
N ILE A 113 2.25 12.83 7.24
CA ILE A 113 2.49 13.16 5.81
C ILE A 113 3.76 14.02 5.66
N LEU A 114 3.99 15.00 6.54
CA LEU A 114 5.18 15.85 6.47
C LEU A 114 6.46 15.02 6.63
N ILE A 115 6.51 14.14 7.64
CA ILE A 115 7.67 13.28 7.89
C ILE A 115 7.91 12.32 6.70
N GLN A 116 6.84 11.70 6.20
CA GLN A 116 6.91 10.84 5.01
C GLN A 116 7.49 11.59 3.82
N PHE A 117 6.97 12.79 3.52
CA PHE A 117 7.40 13.58 2.38
C PHE A 117 8.84 14.08 2.48
N VAL A 118 9.24 14.60 3.65
CA VAL A 118 10.62 15.11 3.86
C VAL A 118 11.64 13.98 3.71
N VAL A 119 11.42 12.84 4.36
CA VAL A 119 12.37 11.72 4.29
C VAL A 119 12.45 11.15 2.89
N THR A 120 11.29 10.94 2.23
CA THR A 120 11.29 10.46 0.85
C THR A 120 11.99 11.44 -0.09
N LEU A 121 11.75 12.75 0.03
CA LEU A 121 12.40 13.76 -0.81
C LEU A 121 13.93 13.73 -0.67
N VAL A 122 14.44 13.61 0.56
CA VAL A 122 15.89 13.49 0.83
C VAL A 122 16.44 12.21 0.20
N CYS A 123 15.76 11.08 0.36
CA CYS A 123 16.17 9.82 -0.26
C CYS A 123 16.20 9.89 -1.79
N MET A 124 15.18 10.51 -2.41
CA MET A 124 15.13 10.70 -3.86
C MET A 124 16.25 11.62 -4.34
N PHE A 125 16.59 12.65 -3.57
CA PHE A 125 17.73 13.51 -3.87
C PHE A 125 19.06 12.74 -3.82
N ILE A 126 19.28 11.91 -2.78
CA ILE A 126 20.49 11.08 -2.67
C ILE A 126 20.59 10.10 -3.85
N LEU A 127 19.50 9.43 -4.20
CA LEU A 127 19.47 8.50 -5.34
C LEU A 127 19.81 9.24 -6.65
N LYS A 128 19.27 10.44 -6.86
CA LYS A 128 19.59 11.27 -8.04
C LYS A 128 21.08 11.57 -8.15
N LEU A 129 21.80 11.75 -7.04
CA LEU A 129 23.24 12.02 -7.07
C LEU A 129 24.07 10.82 -7.55
N GLN A 130 23.52 9.62 -7.42
CA GLN A 130 24.16 8.35 -7.80
C GLN A 130 23.66 7.80 -9.14
N SER A 131 22.57 8.37 -9.67
CA SER A 131 21.91 7.89 -10.89
C SER A 131 22.54 8.48 -12.15
N ALA A 132 22.49 7.72 -13.24
CA ALA A 132 22.91 8.16 -14.57
C ALA A 132 22.00 9.27 -15.16
N GLU A 133 22.45 9.86 -16.25
CA GLU A 133 21.67 10.83 -17.02
C GLU A 133 20.29 10.26 -17.41
N GLY A 134 19.24 11.09 -17.28
CA GLY A 134 17.86 10.69 -17.59
C GLY A 134 17.02 10.21 -16.40
N PHE A 135 17.56 10.17 -15.18
CA PHE A 135 16.78 9.84 -13.97
C PHE A 135 15.55 10.75 -13.77
N THR A 136 15.62 12.01 -14.20
CA THR A 136 14.56 13.01 -14.04
C THR A 136 13.46 12.94 -15.10
N LYS A 137 13.55 11.97 -16.01
CA LYS A 137 12.56 11.74 -17.08
C LYS A 137 11.40 10.89 -16.57
N ILE A 138 10.18 11.30 -16.92
CA ILE A 138 8.94 10.52 -16.75
C ILE A 138 8.54 9.92 -18.10
N SER A 139 8.17 8.65 -18.10
CA SER A 139 7.56 7.99 -19.26
C SER A 139 6.03 8.13 -19.20
N LEU A 140 5.46 8.89 -20.15
CA LEU A 140 4.02 8.91 -20.38
C LEU A 140 3.63 7.67 -21.21
N PHE A 141 3.34 6.57 -20.51
CA PHE A 141 2.87 5.29 -21.05
C PHE A 141 3.84 4.58 -22.01
N ARG A 142 4.05 5.10 -23.22
CA ARG A 142 4.94 4.55 -24.26
C ARG A 142 6.29 5.27 -24.29
N GLU A 143 6.42 6.34 -25.07
CA GLU A 143 7.75 6.91 -25.42
C GLU A 143 7.91 8.40 -25.15
N VAL A 144 6.86 9.10 -24.72
CA VAL A 144 7.00 10.53 -24.42
C VAL A 144 7.71 10.66 -23.08
N ALA A 145 9.03 10.89 -23.16
CA ALA A 145 9.89 11.17 -22.04
C ALA A 145 9.92 12.68 -21.78
N ILE A 146 9.27 13.12 -20.71
CA ILE A 146 9.36 14.52 -20.26
C ILE A 146 10.42 14.60 -19.17
N ASP A 147 11.45 15.42 -19.39
CA ASP A 147 12.42 15.73 -18.36
C ASP A 147 11.88 16.81 -17.43
N LEU A 148 11.67 16.47 -16.16
CA LEU A 148 11.23 17.42 -15.14
C LEU A 148 12.39 18.09 -14.41
N GLY A 149 13.64 17.71 -14.68
CA GLY A 149 14.80 18.13 -13.91
C GLY A 149 14.58 17.93 -12.41
N TYR A 150 14.89 18.95 -11.60
CA TYR A 150 14.71 18.88 -10.14
C TYR A 150 13.24 18.75 -9.69
N LEU A 151 12.25 19.09 -10.53
CA LEU A 151 10.84 18.87 -10.21
C LEU A 151 10.46 17.39 -10.19
N TYR A 152 11.29 16.52 -10.75
CA TYR A 152 11.10 15.06 -10.64
C TYR A 152 11.17 14.59 -9.18
N LEU A 153 12.01 15.20 -8.35
CA LEU A 153 12.21 14.77 -6.95
C LEU A 153 10.93 14.91 -6.10
N PRO A 154 10.27 16.09 -6.04
CA PRO A 154 9.00 16.22 -5.33
C PRO A 154 7.88 15.43 -6.01
N PHE A 155 7.91 15.23 -7.33
CA PHE A 155 6.96 14.34 -8.02
C PHE A 155 7.11 12.88 -7.57
N ALA A 156 8.33 12.34 -7.56
CA ALA A 156 8.58 10.97 -7.10
C ALA A 156 8.22 10.81 -5.60
N ALA A 157 8.53 11.81 -4.77
CA ALA A 157 8.09 11.82 -3.38
C ALA A 157 6.56 11.83 -3.27
N PHE A 158 5.87 12.60 -4.10
CA PHE A 158 4.40 12.58 -4.18
C PHE A 158 3.85 11.21 -4.58
N VAL A 159 4.44 10.54 -5.57
CA VAL A 159 4.04 9.18 -5.98
C VAL A 159 4.20 8.20 -4.82
N ILE A 160 5.35 8.19 -4.15
CA ILE A 160 5.65 7.25 -3.05
C ILE A 160 4.73 7.50 -1.84
N VAL A 161 4.65 8.75 -1.37
CA VAL A 161 3.84 9.14 -0.20
C VAL A 161 2.35 9.00 -0.51
N GLY A 162 1.93 9.41 -1.71
CA GLY A 162 0.56 9.28 -2.18
C GLY A 162 0.14 7.82 -2.20
N SER A 163 0.98 6.93 -2.73
CA SER A 163 0.71 5.49 -2.78
C SER A 163 0.63 4.85 -1.40
N SER A 164 1.53 5.23 -0.49
CA SER A 164 1.48 4.82 0.92
C SER A 164 0.14 5.14 1.58
N ASN A 165 -0.32 6.38 1.44
CA ASN A 165 -1.59 6.81 2.02
C ASN A 165 -2.79 6.21 1.26
N ALA A 166 -2.67 5.99 -0.04
CA ALA A 166 -3.72 5.36 -0.85
C ALA A 166 -3.98 3.92 -0.43
N VAL A 167 -2.93 3.11 -0.23
CA VAL A 167 -3.06 1.75 0.29
C VAL A 167 -3.66 1.75 1.70
N ASN A 168 -3.26 2.70 2.57
CA ASN A 168 -3.83 2.85 3.91
C ASN A 168 -5.32 3.22 3.89
N LEU A 169 -5.78 4.05 2.94
CA LEU A 169 -7.21 4.35 2.77
C LEU A 169 -7.99 3.15 2.22
N THR A 170 -7.36 2.30 1.41
CA THR A 170 -8.00 1.10 0.83
C THR A 170 -8.08 -0.07 1.83
N ASP A 171 -7.28 -0.07 2.90
CA ASP A 171 -7.29 -1.10 3.96
C ASP A 171 -8.48 -0.96 4.94
N GLY A 172 -9.71 -0.91 4.39
CA GLY A 172 -10.97 -0.78 5.14
C GLY A 172 -11.82 -2.05 5.18
N LEU A 173 -11.62 -2.97 4.22
CA LEU A 173 -12.33 -4.26 4.13
C LEU A 173 -11.37 -5.43 4.13
N ASP A 174 -11.87 -6.57 4.62
CA ASP A 174 -11.11 -7.81 4.75
C ASP A 174 -10.63 -8.29 3.37
N GLY A 175 -9.31 -8.33 3.15
CA GLY A 175 -8.68 -8.73 1.89
C GLY A 175 -8.65 -7.66 0.79
N LEU A 176 -9.24 -6.47 0.98
CA LEU A 176 -9.31 -5.45 -0.07
C LEU A 176 -7.92 -4.94 -0.45
N ALA A 177 -7.19 -4.32 0.47
CA ALA A 177 -5.86 -3.77 0.18
C ALA A 177 -4.87 -4.87 -0.25
N ALA A 178 -4.95 -6.05 0.37
CA ALA A 178 -4.07 -7.18 0.06
C ALA A 178 -4.22 -7.68 -1.38
N THR A 179 -5.45 -7.87 -1.86
CA THR A 179 -5.71 -8.30 -3.26
C THR A 179 -5.23 -7.26 -4.27
N GLN A 180 -5.45 -5.96 -4.01
CA GLN A 180 -4.97 -4.89 -4.88
C GLN A 180 -3.44 -4.80 -4.90
N ALA A 181 -2.79 -5.00 -3.75
CA ALA A 181 -1.33 -4.97 -3.64
C ALA A 181 -0.67 -6.16 -4.34
N ILE A 182 -1.23 -7.37 -4.22
CA ILE A 182 -0.76 -8.56 -4.95
C ILE A 182 -0.79 -8.30 -6.46
N THR A 183 -1.91 -7.82 -7.00
CA THR A 183 -2.01 -7.49 -8.42
C THR A 183 -0.98 -6.43 -8.81
N SER A 184 -0.82 -5.38 -8.01
CA SER A 184 0.11 -4.30 -8.32
C SER A 184 1.57 -4.77 -8.32
N PHE A 185 2.00 -5.56 -7.33
CA PHE A 185 3.35 -6.14 -7.33
C PHE A 185 3.56 -7.13 -8.46
N ALA A 186 2.55 -7.96 -8.79
CA ALA A 186 2.66 -8.92 -9.89
C ALA A 186 2.91 -8.21 -11.22
N PHE A 187 2.14 -7.17 -11.53
CA PHE A 187 2.29 -6.44 -12.78
C PHE A 187 3.51 -5.53 -12.79
N LEU A 188 3.83 -4.81 -11.71
CA LEU A 188 5.07 -4.02 -11.66
C LEU A 188 6.32 -4.91 -11.75
N GLY A 189 6.32 -6.07 -11.09
CA GLY A 189 7.42 -7.04 -11.16
C GLY A 189 7.56 -7.67 -12.54
N LEU A 190 6.44 -7.97 -13.21
CA LEU A 190 6.42 -8.43 -14.60
C LEU A 190 6.96 -7.37 -15.55
N ILE A 191 6.55 -6.12 -15.37
CA ILE A 191 7.04 -5.00 -16.18
C ILE A 191 8.55 -4.84 -15.98
N ALA A 192 9.03 -4.81 -14.73
CA ALA A 192 10.46 -4.74 -14.41
C ALA A 192 11.28 -5.84 -15.11
N TYR A 193 10.71 -7.05 -15.20
CA TYR A 193 11.32 -8.18 -15.87
C TYR A 193 11.34 -8.01 -17.40
N ILE A 194 10.21 -7.66 -18.01
CA ILE A 194 10.07 -7.48 -19.47
C ILE A 194 10.96 -6.33 -19.96
N THR A 195 11.02 -5.22 -19.22
CA THR A 195 11.85 -4.06 -19.55
C THR A 195 13.31 -4.24 -19.16
N GLN A 196 13.67 -5.39 -18.57
CA GLN A 196 15.04 -5.72 -18.14
C GLN A 196 15.69 -4.65 -17.27
N THR A 197 14.90 -3.99 -16.41
CA THR A 197 15.37 -2.84 -15.63
C THR A 197 16.30 -3.28 -14.51
N ASP A 198 15.82 -4.14 -13.61
CA ASP A 198 16.62 -4.79 -12.58
C ASP A 198 15.89 -6.04 -12.09
N VAL A 199 16.54 -7.20 -12.24
CA VAL A 199 15.99 -8.48 -11.79
C VAL A 199 15.76 -8.52 -10.28
N ASN A 200 16.54 -7.75 -9.50
CA ASN A 200 16.36 -7.70 -8.05
C ASN A 200 15.05 -7.00 -7.68
N ILE A 201 14.56 -6.04 -8.47
CA ILE A 201 13.25 -5.41 -8.27
C ILE A 201 12.14 -6.43 -8.55
N THR A 202 12.27 -7.26 -9.59
CA THR A 202 11.34 -8.38 -9.83
C THR A 202 11.31 -9.34 -8.64
N LEU A 203 12.47 -9.72 -8.10
CA LEU A 203 12.55 -10.59 -6.93
C LEU A 203 11.93 -9.95 -5.68
N PHE A 204 12.13 -8.64 -5.48
CA PHE A 204 11.47 -7.88 -4.42
C PHE A 204 9.93 -7.94 -4.54
N CYS A 205 9.39 -7.69 -5.73
CA CYS A 205 7.94 -7.81 -5.97
C CYS A 205 7.43 -9.23 -5.68
N ILE A 206 8.16 -10.26 -6.12
CA ILE A 206 7.79 -11.66 -5.91
C ILE A 206 7.79 -12.03 -4.41
N ALA A 207 8.77 -11.54 -3.64
CA ALA A 207 8.82 -11.73 -2.20
C ALA A 207 7.59 -11.11 -1.51
N PHE A 208 7.20 -9.90 -1.92
CA PHE A 208 6.00 -9.23 -1.41
C PHE A 208 4.72 -9.99 -1.78
N ILE A 209 4.61 -10.53 -2.99
CA ILE A 209 3.44 -11.35 -3.38
C ILE A 209 3.33 -12.58 -2.47
N GLY A 210 4.42 -13.32 -2.26
CA GLY A 210 4.42 -14.49 -1.37
C GLY A 210 4.02 -14.12 0.07
N ALA A 211 4.60 -13.05 0.62
CA ALA A 211 4.28 -12.57 1.96
C ALA A 211 2.81 -12.13 2.10
N ILE A 212 2.29 -11.33 1.14
CA ILE A 212 0.91 -10.84 1.19
C ILE A 212 -0.10 -11.99 0.96
N LEU A 213 0.21 -12.98 0.12
CA LEU A 213 -0.64 -14.17 -0.04
C LEU A 213 -0.74 -14.96 1.27
N SER A 214 0.36 -15.10 2.01
CA SER A 214 0.33 -15.76 3.32
C SER A 214 -0.54 -14.98 4.33
N PHE A 215 -0.51 -13.63 4.28
CA PHE A 215 -1.40 -12.78 5.08
C PHE A 215 -2.86 -12.90 4.65
N LEU A 216 -3.13 -12.88 3.34
CA LEU A 216 -4.47 -12.95 2.78
C LEU A 216 -5.20 -14.23 3.24
N TRP A 217 -4.48 -15.34 3.43
CA TRP A 217 -5.04 -16.57 4.01
C TRP A 217 -5.70 -16.35 5.39
N PHE A 218 -5.17 -15.43 6.21
CA PHE A 218 -5.70 -15.11 7.53
C PHE A 218 -6.55 -13.84 7.55
N ASN A 219 -6.47 -13.01 6.51
CA ASN A 219 -7.17 -11.74 6.42
C ASN A 219 -8.43 -11.79 5.53
N THR A 220 -8.60 -12.80 4.69
CA THR A 220 -9.85 -12.99 3.91
C THR A 220 -11.03 -13.12 4.87
N HIS A 221 -12.16 -12.49 4.50
CA HIS A 221 -13.33 -12.43 5.36
C HIS A 221 -13.85 -13.83 5.77
N PRO A 222 -14.14 -14.05 7.07
CA PRO A 222 -13.94 -13.13 8.19
C PRO A 222 -12.46 -13.06 8.64
N ALA A 223 -11.90 -11.85 8.73
CA ALA A 223 -10.50 -11.65 9.07
C ALA A 223 -10.13 -12.13 10.48
N LYS A 224 -8.94 -12.71 10.62
CA LYS A 224 -8.34 -13.11 11.90
C LYS A 224 -7.25 -12.15 12.37
N ILE A 225 -6.78 -11.28 11.47
CA ILE A 225 -5.76 -10.26 11.71
C ILE A 225 -5.94 -9.10 10.72
N PHE A 226 -5.70 -7.88 11.17
CA PHE A 226 -5.65 -6.70 10.30
C PHE A 226 -4.22 -6.34 9.92
N MET A 227 -4.07 -5.76 8.72
CA MET A 227 -2.77 -5.36 8.20
C MET A 227 -2.14 -4.27 9.08
N GLY A 228 -2.97 -3.30 9.51
CA GLY A 228 -2.55 -2.14 10.30
C GLY A 228 -1.82 -1.10 9.46
N ASP A 229 -1.51 0.05 10.07
CA ASP A 229 -0.71 1.10 9.43
C ASP A 229 0.70 0.61 9.12
N VAL A 230 1.24 -0.34 9.91
CA VAL A 230 2.54 -0.98 9.64
C VAL A 230 2.60 -1.53 8.21
N GLY A 231 1.60 -2.35 7.85
CA GLY A 231 1.59 -3.03 6.55
C GLY A 231 1.13 -2.10 5.44
N SER A 232 0.04 -1.37 5.64
CA SER A 232 -0.55 -0.57 4.57
C SER A 232 0.35 0.59 4.12
N LEU A 233 0.99 1.31 5.06
CA LEU A 233 1.89 2.41 4.71
C LEU A 233 3.16 1.91 4.01
N SER A 234 3.75 0.82 4.50
CA SER A 234 4.98 0.26 3.93
C SER A 234 4.76 -0.37 2.56
N ILE A 235 3.67 -1.13 2.38
CA ILE A 235 3.31 -1.74 1.10
C ILE A 235 3.06 -0.65 0.04
N GLY A 236 2.31 0.39 0.37
CA GLY A 236 2.06 1.47 -0.59
C GLY A 236 3.31 2.28 -0.93
N ALA A 237 4.20 2.52 0.03
CA ALA A 237 5.49 3.17 -0.23
C ALA A 237 6.40 2.28 -1.10
N ALA A 238 6.43 0.97 -0.86
CA ALA A 238 7.16 0.00 -1.65
C ALA A 238 6.66 -0.03 -3.10
N LEU A 239 5.35 -0.13 -3.32
CA LEU A 239 4.74 -0.07 -4.67
C LEU A 239 5.05 1.24 -5.40
N GLY A 240 4.89 2.37 -4.71
CA GLY A 240 5.19 3.68 -5.27
C GLY A 240 6.65 3.81 -5.69
N LEU A 241 7.58 3.40 -4.82
CA LEU A 241 9.01 3.44 -5.13
C LEU A 241 9.39 2.45 -6.23
N THR A 242 8.83 1.24 -6.24
CA THR A 242 9.00 0.29 -7.35
C THR A 242 8.62 0.95 -8.67
N SER A 243 7.48 1.63 -8.75
CA SER A 243 7.04 2.32 -9.98
C SER A 243 7.99 3.43 -10.43
N VAL A 244 8.57 4.17 -9.49
CA VAL A 244 9.57 5.24 -9.74
C VAL A 244 10.88 4.66 -10.24
N LEU A 245 11.34 3.56 -9.65
CA LEU A 245 12.60 2.90 -10.04
C LEU A 245 12.52 2.30 -11.44
N ILE A 246 11.38 1.73 -11.82
CA ILE A 246 11.17 1.18 -13.17
C ILE A 246 10.70 2.23 -14.18
N LYS A 247 10.54 3.50 -13.78
CA LYS A 247 10.07 4.61 -14.63
C LYS A 247 8.68 4.38 -15.25
N LYS A 248 7.77 3.77 -14.48
CA LYS A 248 6.40 3.44 -14.89
C LYS A 248 5.36 3.96 -13.91
N GLU A 249 5.55 5.17 -13.40
CA GLU A 249 4.66 5.85 -12.45
C GLU A 249 3.25 6.01 -13.02
N MET A 250 3.13 6.38 -14.30
CA MET A 250 1.84 6.55 -14.97
C MET A 250 1.11 5.22 -15.20
N LEU A 251 1.83 4.15 -15.55
CA LEU A 251 1.24 2.82 -15.63
C LEU A 251 0.82 2.33 -14.25
N PHE A 252 1.59 2.64 -13.21
CA PHE A 252 1.20 2.28 -11.86
C PHE A 252 -0.10 2.94 -11.43
N ALA A 253 -0.39 4.18 -11.84
CA ALA A 253 -1.69 4.80 -11.58
C ALA A 253 -2.86 4.00 -12.21
N VAL A 254 -2.64 3.34 -13.35
CA VAL A 254 -3.63 2.47 -14.01
C VAL A 254 -3.69 1.09 -13.34
N ILE A 255 -2.55 0.48 -13.02
CA ILE A 255 -2.47 -0.81 -12.32
C ILE A 255 -3.13 -0.71 -10.93
N GLY A 256 -2.80 0.35 -10.20
CA GLY A 256 -3.31 0.70 -8.87
C GLY A 256 -4.60 1.52 -8.89
N ILE A 257 -5.43 1.39 -9.93
CA ILE A 257 -6.63 2.25 -10.13
C ILE A 257 -7.56 2.25 -8.92
N ILE A 258 -7.69 1.14 -8.20
CA ILE A 258 -8.51 1.07 -6.98
C ILE A 258 -7.94 1.96 -5.89
N PHE A 259 -6.62 1.95 -5.65
CA PHE A 259 -5.96 2.85 -4.71
C PHE A 259 -6.21 4.33 -5.08
N VAL A 260 -6.15 4.64 -6.39
CA VAL A 260 -6.41 5.98 -6.93
C VAL A 260 -7.85 6.39 -6.68
N ILE A 261 -8.84 5.57 -7.06
CA ILE A 261 -10.27 5.90 -6.91
C ILE A 261 -10.66 6.03 -5.44
N GLU A 262 -10.15 5.15 -4.57
CA GLU A 262 -10.37 5.22 -3.12
C GLU A 262 -9.88 6.57 -2.56
N THR A 263 -8.66 6.96 -2.94
CA THR A 263 -8.07 8.24 -2.50
C THR A 263 -8.82 9.44 -3.06
N LEU A 264 -9.12 9.43 -4.37
CA LEU A 264 -9.88 10.50 -5.02
C LEU A 264 -11.27 10.66 -4.42
N SER A 265 -11.94 9.56 -4.07
CA SER A 265 -13.26 9.62 -3.43
C SER A 265 -13.20 10.42 -2.11
N VAL A 266 -12.16 10.20 -1.30
CA VAL A 266 -11.94 10.93 -0.04
C VAL A 266 -11.64 12.41 -0.32
N ILE A 267 -10.73 12.70 -1.27
CA ILE A 267 -10.37 14.08 -1.63
C ILE A 267 -11.60 14.86 -2.11
N ILE A 268 -12.36 14.28 -3.03
CA ILE A 268 -13.58 14.87 -3.60
C ILE A 268 -14.60 15.13 -2.48
N GLN A 269 -14.87 14.13 -1.65
CA GLN A 269 -15.85 14.23 -0.56
C GLN A 269 -15.47 15.30 0.47
N VAL A 270 -14.23 15.31 0.95
CA VAL A 270 -13.77 16.28 1.95
C VAL A 270 -13.79 17.69 1.39
N SER A 271 -13.35 17.87 0.14
CA SER A 271 -13.34 19.17 -0.54
C SER A 271 -14.75 19.69 -0.75
N TYR A 272 -15.66 18.85 -1.24
CA TYR A 272 -17.06 19.20 -1.45
C TYR A 272 -17.78 19.53 -0.13
N PHE A 273 -17.60 18.72 0.92
CA PHE A 273 -18.22 18.96 2.22
C PHE A 273 -17.79 20.30 2.82
N LYS A 274 -16.50 20.66 2.69
CA LYS A 274 -15.98 21.97 3.11
C LYS A 274 -16.56 23.10 2.26
N TYR A 275 -16.58 22.94 0.95
CA TYR A 275 -17.12 23.93 0.03
C TYR A 275 -18.60 24.23 0.30
N THR A 276 -19.44 23.20 0.45
CA THR A 276 -20.87 23.43 0.70
C THR A 276 -21.14 23.98 2.08
N LYS A 277 -20.34 23.59 3.09
CA LYS A 277 -20.42 24.19 4.43
C LYS A 277 -20.12 25.68 4.38
N PHE A 278 -19.09 26.07 3.63
CA PHE A 278 -18.74 27.47 3.41
C PHE A 278 -19.82 28.23 2.61
N ARG A 279 -20.30 27.66 1.50
CA ARG A 279 -21.21 28.33 0.56
C ARG A 279 -22.68 28.37 1.00
N TYR A 280 -23.13 27.33 1.70
CA TYR A 280 -24.55 27.09 2.01
C TYR A 280 -24.81 26.87 3.51
N GLY A 281 -23.83 27.07 4.38
CA GLY A 281 -23.95 26.89 5.84
C GLY A 281 -24.00 25.42 6.32
N ALA A 282 -24.19 24.46 5.42
CA ALA A 282 -24.31 23.04 5.73
C ALA A 282 -23.40 22.16 4.84
N GLY A 283 -22.68 21.23 5.47
CA GLY A 283 -21.86 20.25 4.76
C GLY A 283 -22.74 19.20 4.08
N ARG A 284 -22.58 19.03 2.76
CA ARG A 284 -23.30 18.05 1.95
C ARG A 284 -22.32 16.96 1.50
N ARG A 285 -22.84 15.77 1.25
CA ARG A 285 -22.06 14.58 0.86
C ARG A 285 -22.36 14.21 -0.59
N ILE A 286 -21.33 13.82 -1.35
CA ILE A 286 -21.49 13.27 -2.71
C ILE A 286 -21.66 11.75 -2.60
N PHE A 287 -20.75 11.10 -1.88
CA PHE A 287 -20.84 9.70 -1.53
C PHE A 287 -21.51 9.55 -0.17
N LEU A 288 -22.34 8.51 -0.02
CA LEU A 288 -22.94 8.11 1.27
C LEU A 288 -21.88 8.03 2.39
N MET A 289 -20.72 7.49 2.05
CA MET A 289 -19.54 7.36 2.91
C MET A 289 -18.27 7.30 2.05
N THR A 290 -17.14 7.70 2.62
CA THR A 290 -15.81 7.56 1.99
C THR A 290 -14.84 6.87 2.95
N PRO A 291 -13.90 6.05 2.46
CA PRO A 291 -13.58 5.79 1.04
C PRO A 291 -14.68 5.03 0.26
N ILE A 292 -14.54 4.90 -1.06
CA ILE A 292 -15.64 4.51 -1.96
C ILE A 292 -16.16 3.10 -1.69
N HIS A 293 -15.36 2.19 -1.14
CA HIS A 293 -15.87 0.88 -0.71
C HIS A 293 -17.00 1.00 0.32
N HIS A 294 -16.91 1.94 1.28
CA HIS A 294 -17.98 2.16 2.26
C HIS A 294 -19.25 2.74 1.63
N HIS A 295 -19.13 3.46 0.50
CA HIS A 295 -20.30 3.88 -0.26
C HIS A 295 -21.10 2.67 -0.77
N PHE A 296 -20.41 1.64 -1.26
CA PHE A 296 -21.04 0.40 -1.71
C PHE A 296 -21.58 -0.44 -0.55
N GLU A 297 -20.90 -0.48 0.60
CA GLU A 297 -21.46 -1.12 1.81
C GLU A 297 -22.77 -0.44 2.23
N LYS A 298 -22.82 0.90 2.24
CA LYS A 298 -24.05 1.65 2.55
C LYS A 298 -25.16 1.46 1.50
N LYS A 299 -24.82 1.00 0.29
CA LYS A 299 -25.79 0.57 -0.74
C LYS A 299 -26.24 -0.89 -0.58
N GLY A 300 -25.78 -1.59 0.47
CA GLY A 300 -26.17 -2.97 0.77
C GLY A 300 -25.30 -4.03 0.12
N TRP A 301 -24.15 -3.69 -0.46
CA TRP A 301 -23.23 -4.70 -0.98
C TRP A 301 -22.46 -5.38 0.17
N SER A 302 -22.29 -6.70 0.11
CA SER A 302 -21.45 -7.42 1.06
C SER A 302 -19.97 -7.08 0.87
N GLU A 303 -19.17 -7.13 1.96
CA GLU A 303 -17.72 -6.86 1.91
C GLU A 303 -17.03 -7.73 0.83
N ASN A 304 -17.32 -9.03 0.81
CA ASN A 304 -16.78 -9.96 -0.18
C ASN A 304 -17.12 -9.59 -1.62
N THR A 305 -18.35 -9.14 -1.88
CA THR A 305 -18.76 -8.70 -3.22
C THR A 305 -17.96 -7.47 -3.66
N ILE A 306 -17.70 -6.53 -2.75
CA ILE A 306 -16.92 -5.33 -3.05
C ILE A 306 -15.47 -5.71 -3.35
N VAL A 307 -14.85 -6.53 -2.49
CA VAL A 307 -13.47 -6.99 -2.63
C VAL A 307 -13.24 -7.67 -3.98
N ILE A 308 -14.09 -8.65 -4.32
CA ILE A 308 -13.95 -9.40 -5.58
C ILE A 308 -14.15 -8.49 -6.79
N LYS A 309 -15.17 -7.62 -6.79
CA LYS A 309 -15.42 -6.71 -7.92
C LYS A 309 -14.29 -5.70 -8.11
N PHE A 310 -13.74 -5.15 -7.02
CA PHE A 310 -12.61 -4.22 -7.09
C PHE A 310 -11.35 -4.94 -7.60
N TRP A 311 -11.15 -6.19 -7.18
CA TRP A 311 -10.05 -7.01 -7.69
C TRP A 311 -10.18 -7.32 -9.18
N ILE A 312 -11.38 -7.64 -9.68
CA ILE A 312 -11.64 -7.82 -11.13
C ILE A 312 -11.26 -6.55 -11.91
N ILE A 313 -11.67 -5.37 -11.42
CA ILE A 313 -11.33 -4.08 -12.03
C ILE A 313 -9.81 -3.87 -12.05
N SER A 314 -9.12 -4.13 -10.93
CA SER A 314 -7.66 -3.99 -10.86
C SER A 314 -6.95 -4.93 -11.83
N ILE A 315 -7.37 -6.19 -11.96
CA ILE A 315 -6.79 -7.12 -12.95
C ILE A 315 -7.03 -6.61 -14.38
N ALA A 316 -8.25 -6.20 -14.71
CA ALA A 316 -8.58 -5.70 -16.04
C ALA A 316 -7.76 -4.46 -16.41
N CYS A 317 -7.65 -3.49 -15.50
CA CYS A 317 -6.82 -2.29 -15.70
C CYS A 317 -5.32 -2.62 -15.76
N SER A 318 -4.85 -3.62 -15.01
CA SER A 318 -3.45 -4.05 -15.07
C SER A 318 -3.10 -4.72 -16.39
N ILE A 319 -4.00 -5.56 -16.94
CA ILE A 319 -3.86 -6.13 -18.28
C ILE A 319 -3.86 -5.01 -19.34
N PHE A 320 -4.79 -4.06 -19.23
CA PHE A 320 -4.82 -2.90 -20.12
C PHE A 320 -3.51 -2.08 -20.04
N ALA A 321 -2.95 -1.89 -18.84
CA ALA A 321 -1.68 -1.19 -18.66
C ALA A 321 -0.50 -1.87 -19.39
N LEU A 322 -0.48 -3.21 -19.49
CA LEU A 322 0.55 -3.93 -20.25
C LEU A 322 0.48 -3.64 -21.75
N THR A 323 -0.69 -3.30 -22.30
CA THR A 323 -0.82 -3.01 -23.74
C THR A 323 -0.02 -1.79 -24.18
N PHE A 324 0.36 -0.91 -23.25
CA PHE A 324 1.25 0.22 -23.52
C PHE A 324 2.73 -0.17 -23.63
N LEU A 325 3.10 -1.41 -23.32
CA LEU A 325 4.46 -1.94 -23.48
C LEU A 325 4.65 -2.78 -24.75
N LEU A 326 3.55 -3.14 -25.41
CA LEU A 326 3.51 -3.75 -26.74
C LEU A 326 3.44 -2.65 -27.80
#